data_AF-A0A4Q7DKJ4-F1
#
_entry.id   AF-A0A4Q7DKJ4-F1
#
_cell.length_a   1.000
_cell.length_b   1.000
_cell.length_c   1.000
_cell.angle_alpha   90.00
_cell.angle_beta   90.00
_cell.angle_gamma   90.00
#
_symmetry.space_group_name_H-M   'P 1'
#
loop_
_entity.id
_entity.type
_entity.pdbx_description
1 polymer ?
#
loop_
_entity_poly.entity_id
_entity_poly.type
_entity_poly.pdbx_seq_one_letter_code
_entity_poly.pdbx_strand_id
1 'polypeptide(L)'
;DIQFVEKIVGVGVEDVARRYVDRTRQKHRLLILEICGYVEFRSAEELCARRVEALVGQQMHPRKLFYMLVEELRNKRIEIPRYEMIIKIITEKFGIFEESILRVIGEIMTPTQCEALEQLVSTTGEYYQRPLLTRLKTINQSLRPVQIKRGMHSFLIIKGLFEELQSVIEMLDLSEDATKYYAG
;
A
#
# COMPACT_ATOMS: atom_id res chain seq x y z
N ASP A 1 -30.07 1.04 -9.11
CA ASP A 1 -31.38 1.69 -8.91
C ASP A 1 -31.59 2.92 -9.79
N ILE A 2 -31.02 2.94 -11.01
CA ILE A 2 -31.06 4.10 -11.91
C ILE A 2 -32.38 4.13 -12.70
N GLN A 3 -32.84 2.96 -13.15
CA GLN A 3 -34.09 2.79 -13.89
C GLN A 3 -35.34 3.15 -13.06
N PHE A 4 -35.27 2.97 -11.73
CA PHE A 4 -36.37 3.35 -10.83
C PHE A 4 -36.51 4.87 -10.71
N VAL A 5 -35.38 5.59 -10.60
CA VAL A 5 -35.35 7.04 -10.53
C VAL A 5 -35.79 7.68 -11.85
N GLU A 6 -35.38 7.12 -13.00
CA GLU A 6 -35.86 7.57 -14.32
C GLU A 6 -37.39 7.50 -14.44
N LYS A 7 -38.00 6.43 -13.90
CA LYS A 7 -39.44 6.23 -13.95
C LYS A 7 -40.21 7.21 -13.05
N ILE A 8 -39.64 7.62 -11.92
CA ILE A 8 -40.26 8.55 -10.97
C ILE A 8 -40.12 9.99 -11.45
N VAL A 9 -38.94 10.37 -11.95
CA VAL A 9 -38.62 11.75 -12.34
C VAL A 9 -39.07 12.04 -13.77
N GLY A 10 -39.31 11.02 -14.60
CA GLY A 10 -39.77 11.17 -15.98
C GLY A 10 -38.70 11.71 -16.93
N VAL A 11 -37.43 11.68 -16.52
CA VAL A 11 -36.29 12.17 -17.30
C VAL A 11 -35.23 11.07 -17.38
N GLY A 12 -34.75 10.78 -18.59
CA GLY A 12 -33.68 9.82 -18.83
C GLY A 12 -32.32 10.32 -18.32
N VAL A 13 -31.48 9.41 -17.85
CA VAL A 13 -30.17 9.74 -17.24
C VAL A 13 -29.25 10.47 -18.21
N GLU A 14 -29.31 10.13 -19.50
CA GLU A 14 -28.55 10.83 -20.53
C GLU A 14 -29.01 12.28 -20.74
N ASP A 15 -30.32 12.55 -20.63
CA ASP A 15 -30.87 13.89 -20.76
C ASP A 15 -30.53 14.75 -19.54
N VAL A 16 -30.55 14.17 -18.35
CA VAL A 16 -30.06 14.84 -17.13
C VAL A 16 -28.57 15.17 -17.29
N ALA A 17 -27.74 14.21 -17.71
CA ALA A 17 -26.30 14.45 -17.87
C ALA A 17 -25.98 15.56 -18.88
N ARG A 18 -26.77 15.69 -19.96
CA ARG A 18 -26.57 16.72 -21.00
C ARG A 18 -27.11 18.10 -20.62
N ARG A 19 -28.21 18.17 -19.86
CA ARG A 19 -28.90 19.44 -19.52
C ARG A 19 -28.55 19.98 -18.14
N TYR A 20 -27.93 19.17 -17.29
CA TYR A 20 -27.61 19.56 -15.91
C TYR A 20 -26.30 20.34 -15.84
N VAL A 21 -26.42 21.65 -16.02
CA VAL A 21 -25.30 22.61 -16.01
C VAL A 21 -24.50 22.50 -14.70
N ASP A 22 -23.16 22.52 -14.80
CA ASP A 22 -22.23 22.34 -13.68
C ASP A 22 -22.49 23.27 -12.49
N ARG A 23 -22.84 24.53 -12.74
CA ARG A 23 -23.16 25.50 -11.67
C ARG A 23 -24.41 25.09 -10.88
N THR A 24 -25.42 24.59 -11.56
CA THR A 24 -26.66 24.09 -10.92
C THR A 24 -26.36 22.80 -10.16
N ARG A 25 -25.55 21.92 -10.73
CA ARG A 25 -25.09 20.68 -10.08
C ARG A 25 -24.30 20.95 -8.80
N GLN A 26 -23.39 21.91 -8.81
CA GLN A 26 -22.65 22.31 -7.61
C GLN A 26 -23.58 22.86 -6.52
N LYS A 27 -24.52 23.74 -6.87
CA LYS A 27 -25.50 24.25 -5.91
C LYS A 27 -26.35 23.15 -5.29
N HIS A 28 -26.87 22.24 -6.10
CA HIS A 28 -27.66 21.11 -5.60
C HIS A 28 -26.82 20.15 -4.77
N ARG A 29 -25.55 19.91 -5.12
CA ARG A 29 -24.61 19.13 -4.30
C ARG A 29 -24.51 19.73 -2.89
N LEU A 30 -24.30 21.05 -2.78
CA LEU A 30 -24.22 21.73 -1.48
C LEU A 30 -25.53 21.59 -0.68
N LEU A 31 -26.67 21.81 -1.32
CA LEU A 31 -27.98 21.65 -0.68
C LEU A 31 -28.23 20.22 -0.18
N ILE A 32 -27.87 19.21 -0.97
CA ILE A 32 -28.00 17.80 -0.56
C ILE A 32 -27.12 17.51 0.65
N LEU A 33 -25.88 18.01 0.64
CA LEU A 33 -24.97 17.85 1.78
C LEU A 33 -25.56 18.48 3.04
N GLU A 34 -26.05 19.71 2.95
CA GLU A 34 -26.68 20.42 4.07
C GLU A 34 -27.91 19.66 4.62
N ILE A 35 -28.83 19.23 3.74
CA ILE A 35 -30.04 18.49 4.11
C ILE A 35 -29.71 17.14 4.74
N CYS A 36 -28.70 16.43 4.21
CA CYS A 36 -28.28 15.14 4.73
C CYS A 36 -27.38 15.24 5.97
N GLY A 37 -26.98 16.44 6.38
CA GLY A 37 -26.06 16.67 7.50
C GLY A 37 -24.62 16.22 7.21
N TYR A 38 -24.22 16.25 5.93
CA TYR A 38 -22.85 15.94 5.50
C TYR A 38 -22.02 17.20 5.29
N VAL A 39 -20.72 17.07 5.54
CA VAL A 39 -19.74 18.13 5.32
C VAL A 39 -18.98 17.88 4.01
N GLU A 40 -18.69 18.95 3.27
CA GLU A 40 -17.90 18.87 2.05
C GLU A 40 -16.50 18.29 2.30
N PHE A 41 -16.07 17.37 1.41
CA PHE A 41 -14.75 16.75 1.50
C PHE A 41 -13.61 17.77 1.52
N ARG A 42 -13.73 18.87 0.77
CA ARG A 42 -12.70 19.91 0.66
C ARG A 42 -12.32 20.52 2.01
N SER A 43 -13.27 20.60 2.94
CA SER A 43 -13.00 21.10 4.30
C SER A 43 -12.29 20.07 5.20
N ALA A 44 -12.38 18.79 4.84
CA ALA A 44 -11.79 17.66 5.58
C ALA A 44 -10.57 17.06 4.87
N GLU A 45 -10.13 17.63 3.75
CA GLU A 45 -9.06 17.10 2.90
C GLU A 45 -7.74 16.96 3.68
N GLU A 46 -7.35 17.99 4.44
CA GLU A 46 -6.16 17.96 5.30
C GLU A 46 -6.26 16.94 6.43
N LEU A 47 -7.45 16.77 7.01
CA LEU A 47 -7.69 15.77 8.05
C LEU A 47 -7.55 14.36 7.47
N CYS A 48 -8.06 14.14 6.26
CA CYS A 48 -7.92 12.88 5.53
C CYS A 48 -6.45 12.63 5.19
N ALA A 49 -5.73 13.62 4.66
CA ALA A 49 -4.32 13.49 4.33
C ALA A 49 -3.47 13.09 5.55
N ARG A 50 -3.68 13.72 6.72
CA ARG A 50 -3.01 13.34 7.98
C ARG A 50 -3.38 11.93 8.43
N ARG A 51 -4.64 11.52 8.24
CA ARG A 51 -5.08 10.17 8.59
C ARG A 51 -4.44 9.12 7.68
N VAL A 52 -4.40 9.37 6.37
CA VAL A 52 -3.71 8.53 5.39
C VAL A 52 -2.25 8.40 5.77
N GLU A 53 -1.57 9.50 6.10
CA GLU A 53 -0.16 9.49 6.52
C GLU A 53 0.08 8.59 7.74
N ALA A 54 -0.76 8.68 8.77
CA ALA A 54 -0.67 7.79 9.94
C ALA A 54 -0.90 6.31 9.59
N LEU A 55 -1.81 6.03 8.65
CA LEU A 55 -2.11 4.67 8.18
C LEU A 55 -1.03 4.10 7.24
N VAL A 56 -0.39 4.96 6.44
CA VAL A 56 0.76 4.63 5.60
C VAL A 56 1.99 4.36 6.47
N GLY A 57 2.19 5.10 7.56
CA GLY A 57 3.23 4.81 8.54
C GLY A 57 3.08 3.44 9.22
N GLN A 58 1.85 2.94 9.34
CA GLN A 58 1.56 1.54 9.76
C GLN A 58 1.72 0.53 8.62
N GLN A 59 2.10 1.01 7.43
CA GLN A 59 2.44 0.23 6.24
C GLN A 59 1.28 -0.68 5.78
N MET A 60 0.05 -0.17 5.90
CA MET A 60 -1.16 -0.92 5.60
C MET A 60 -1.45 -0.92 4.08
N HIS A 61 -1.79 -2.08 3.51
CA HIS A 61 -2.05 -2.24 2.07
C HIS A 61 -3.00 -1.15 1.47
N PRO A 62 -2.67 -0.51 0.32
CA PRO A 62 -3.42 0.61 -0.25
C PRO A 62 -4.92 0.34 -0.44
N ARG A 63 -5.27 -0.86 -0.91
CA ARG A 63 -6.67 -1.29 -1.05
C ARG A 63 -7.43 -1.34 0.29
N LYS A 64 -6.79 -1.82 1.36
CA LYS A 64 -7.38 -1.86 2.72
C LYS A 64 -7.53 -0.44 3.25
N LEU A 65 -6.53 0.42 2.99
CA LEU A 65 -6.53 1.82 3.34
C LEU A 65 -7.67 2.60 2.67
N PHE A 66 -7.93 2.32 1.39
CA PHE A 66 -9.07 2.90 0.68
C PHE A 66 -10.41 2.60 1.39
N TYR A 67 -10.69 1.33 1.69
CA TYR A 67 -11.94 0.96 2.35
C TYR A 67 -12.05 1.55 3.75
N MET A 68 -10.96 1.52 4.53
CA MET A 68 -10.91 2.13 5.85
C MET A 68 -11.20 3.63 5.80
N LEU A 69 -10.62 4.33 4.83
CA LEU A 69 -10.85 5.75 4.63
C LEU A 69 -12.29 6.05 4.24
N VAL A 70 -12.87 5.27 3.32
CA VAL A 70 -14.28 5.41 2.92
C VAL A 70 -15.23 5.20 4.10
N GLU A 71 -14.98 4.19 4.94
CA GLU A 71 -15.78 3.96 6.15
C GLU A 71 -15.61 5.09 7.18
N GLU A 72 -14.39 5.61 7.37
CA GLU A 72 -14.17 6.76 8.26
C GLU A 72 -14.88 8.03 7.77
N LEU A 73 -14.81 8.32 6.47
CA LEU A 73 -15.55 9.45 5.87
C LEU A 73 -17.05 9.31 6.12
N ARG A 74 -17.59 8.10 5.91
CA ARG A 74 -19.02 7.81 6.16
C ARG A 74 -19.38 8.03 7.63
N ASN A 75 -18.58 7.51 8.56
CA ASN A 75 -18.81 7.63 9.99
C ASN A 75 -18.77 9.08 10.48
N LYS A 76 -17.89 9.90 9.89
CA LYS A 76 -17.76 11.34 10.21
C LYS A 76 -18.75 12.22 9.45
N ARG A 77 -19.69 11.65 8.67
CA ARG A 77 -20.61 12.38 7.79
C ARG A 77 -19.85 13.34 6.85
N ILE A 78 -18.71 12.92 6.34
CA ILE A 78 -17.97 13.65 5.32
C ILE A 78 -18.36 13.08 3.96
N GLU A 79 -18.54 13.97 2.98
CA GLU A 79 -18.76 13.58 1.60
C GLU A 79 -17.64 12.65 1.10
N ILE A 80 -18.02 11.57 0.43
CA ILE A 80 -17.05 10.68 -0.22
C ILE A 80 -16.65 11.32 -1.55
N PRO A 81 -15.39 11.74 -1.74
CA PRO A 81 -14.95 12.34 -2.98
C PRO A 81 -14.86 11.31 -4.10
N ARG A 82 -14.51 11.77 -5.31
CA ARG A 82 -14.25 10.86 -6.43
C ARG A 82 -13.11 9.91 -6.10
N TYR A 83 -13.20 8.69 -6.63
CA TYR A 83 -12.18 7.65 -6.50
C TYR A 83 -10.76 8.18 -6.81
N GLU A 84 -10.60 8.91 -7.91
CA GLU A 84 -9.33 9.50 -8.34
C GLU A 84 -8.68 10.39 -7.28
N MET A 85 -9.48 11.15 -6.54
CA MET A 85 -8.98 12.05 -5.50
C MET A 85 -8.43 11.27 -4.30
N ILE A 86 -9.14 10.20 -3.88
CA ILE A 86 -8.67 9.33 -2.80
C ILE A 86 -7.38 8.63 -3.20
N ILE A 87 -7.35 8.03 -4.40
CA ILE A 87 -6.15 7.33 -4.88
C ILE A 87 -4.97 8.28 -4.99
N LYS A 88 -5.17 9.50 -5.49
CA LYS A 88 -4.08 10.49 -5.57
C LYS A 88 -3.46 10.76 -4.19
N ILE A 89 -4.28 11.02 -3.17
CA ILE A 89 -3.82 11.27 -1.80
C ILE A 89 -3.06 10.06 -1.25
N ILE A 90 -3.60 8.86 -1.47
CA ILE A 90 -2.96 7.61 -1.03
C ILE A 90 -1.60 7.44 -1.70
N THR A 91 -1.54 7.48 -3.02
CA THR A 91 -0.31 7.28 -3.79
C THR A 91 0.76 8.31 -3.44
N GLU A 92 0.39 9.58 -3.28
CA GLU A 92 1.32 10.64 -2.87
C GLU A 92 1.93 10.35 -1.50
N LYS A 93 1.12 9.95 -0.52
CA LYS A 93 1.60 9.62 0.83
C LYS A 93 2.45 8.34 0.86
N PHE A 94 2.13 7.35 0.03
CA PHE A 94 2.98 6.17 -0.15
C PHE A 94 4.34 6.53 -0.77
N GLY A 95 4.37 7.38 -1.80
CA GLY A 95 5.62 7.82 -2.41
C GLY A 95 6.55 8.53 -1.41
N ILE A 96 6.01 9.46 -0.62
CA ILE A 96 6.77 10.16 0.43
C ILE A 96 7.32 9.17 1.47
N PHE A 97 6.53 8.15 1.82
CA PHE A 97 6.96 7.12 2.76
C PHE A 97 8.02 6.18 2.17
N GLU A 98 7.92 5.79 0.91
CA GLU A 98 8.94 5.01 0.22
C GLU A 98 10.25 5.78 0.11
N GLU A 99 10.20 7.07 -0.24
CA GLU A 99 11.38 7.94 -0.26
C GLU A 99 12.03 8.06 1.12
N SER A 100 11.23 8.16 2.19
CA SER A 100 11.77 8.23 3.56
C SER A 100 12.45 6.92 3.97
N ILE A 101 11.84 5.76 3.65
CA ILE A 101 12.47 4.46 3.84
C ILE A 101 13.79 4.36 3.07
N LEU A 102 13.79 4.69 1.77
CA LEU A 102 14.98 4.59 0.94
C LEU A 102 16.11 5.48 1.47
N ARG A 103 15.77 6.66 1.98
CA ARG A 103 16.73 7.55 2.61
C ARG A 103 17.30 6.96 3.90
N VAL A 104 16.46 6.42 4.77
CA VAL A 104 16.87 5.74 6.01
C VAL A 104 17.80 4.57 5.69
N ILE A 105 17.45 3.75 4.68
CA ILE A 105 18.31 2.67 4.18
C ILE A 105 19.66 3.22 3.73
N GLY A 106 19.68 4.26 2.91
CA GLY A 106 20.92 4.86 2.39
C GLY A 106 21.81 5.50 3.46
N GLU A 107 21.23 6.00 4.55
CA GLU A 107 21.98 6.59 5.66
C GLU A 107 22.50 5.55 6.66
N ILE A 108 21.81 4.41 6.81
CA ILE A 108 22.08 3.41 7.84
C ILE A 108 22.90 2.22 7.33
N MET A 109 22.71 1.83 6.06
CA MET A 109 23.34 0.62 5.54
C MET A 109 24.85 0.75 5.42
N THR A 110 25.56 -0.23 6.00
CA THR A 110 27.00 -0.37 5.80
C THR A 110 27.31 -1.00 4.43
N PRO A 111 28.53 -0.81 3.89
CA PRO A 111 28.95 -1.51 2.68
C PRO A 111 28.84 -3.04 2.80
N THR A 112 29.08 -3.59 3.99
CA THR A 112 28.96 -5.04 4.25
C THR A 112 27.51 -5.52 4.15
N GLN A 113 26.57 -4.74 4.65
CA GLN A 113 25.14 -5.05 4.56
C GLN A 113 24.62 -4.92 3.12
N CYS A 114 25.11 -3.92 2.37
CA CYS A 114 24.81 -3.79 0.94
C CYS A 114 25.31 -5.01 0.16
N GLU A 115 26.56 -5.41 0.39
CA GLU A 115 27.13 -6.60 -0.25
C GLU A 115 26.36 -7.88 0.12
N ALA A 116 25.95 -8.03 1.38
CA ALA A 116 25.13 -9.16 1.83
C ALA A 116 23.77 -9.23 1.10
N LEU A 117 23.12 -8.08 0.85
CA LEU A 117 21.91 -8.02 0.03
C LEU A 117 22.18 -8.29 -1.45
N GLU A 118 23.27 -7.78 -2.01
CA GLU A 118 23.67 -8.04 -3.39
C GLU A 118 23.95 -9.54 -3.63
N GLN A 119 24.54 -10.24 -2.65
CA GLN A 119 24.76 -11.69 -2.70
C GLN A 119 23.47 -12.51 -2.80
N LEU A 120 22.35 -11.98 -2.29
CA LEU A 120 21.04 -12.67 -2.39
C LEU A 120 20.51 -12.69 -3.83
N VAL A 121 20.75 -11.61 -4.58
CA VAL A 121 20.15 -11.38 -5.91
C VAL A 121 21.13 -11.72 -7.04
N SER A 122 22.43 -11.57 -6.80
CA SER A 122 23.45 -11.84 -7.80
C SER A 122 23.45 -13.30 -8.27
N THR A 123 23.51 -13.45 -9.59
CA THR A 123 23.80 -14.73 -10.24
C THR A 123 25.27 -14.71 -10.62
N THR A 124 26.09 -15.54 -9.96
CA THR A 124 27.51 -15.70 -10.25
C THR A 124 27.72 -16.27 -11.66
N GLY A 125 27.67 -15.40 -12.68
CA GLY A 125 28.21 -15.58 -14.04
C GLY A 125 27.66 -16.72 -14.93
N GLU A 126 27.04 -17.74 -14.38
CA GLU A 126 26.51 -18.88 -15.13
C GLU A 126 25.02 -18.68 -15.44
N TYR A 127 24.67 -18.73 -16.73
CA TYR A 127 23.30 -18.56 -17.26
C TYR A 127 22.22 -19.45 -16.62
N TYR A 128 22.60 -20.46 -15.82
CA TYR A 128 21.71 -21.44 -15.22
C TYR A 128 21.69 -21.43 -13.68
N GLN A 129 22.50 -20.59 -13.03
CA GLN A 129 22.50 -20.53 -11.56
C GLN A 129 21.34 -19.66 -11.06
N ARG A 130 20.39 -20.29 -10.38
CA ARG A 130 19.32 -19.56 -9.68
C ARG A 130 19.94 -18.67 -8.59
N PRO A 131 19.45 -17.42 -8.43
CA PRO A 131 19.86 -16.55 -7.34
C PRO A 131 19.80 -17.26 -5.99
N LEU A 132 20.69 -16.85 -5.08
CA LEU A 132 20.77 -17.42 -3.73
C LEU A 132 19.40 -17.32 -3.02
N LEU A 133 18.69 -16.20 -3.17
CA LEU A 133 17.35 -15.99 -2.65
C LEU A 133 16.36 -17.09 -3.07
N THR A 134 16.34 -17.44 -4.35
CA THR A 134 15.45 -18.49 -4.89
C THR A 134 15.76 -19.87 -4.33
N ARG A 135 17.05 -20.14 -4.08
CA ARG A 135 17.50 -21.40 -3.47
C ARG A 135 17.14 -21.48 -1.99
N LEU A 136 17.31 -20.37 -1.26
CA LEU A 136 17.02 -20.29 0.18
C LEU A 136 15.51 -20.30 0.47
N LYS A 137 14.67 -19.80 -0.45
CA LYS A 137 13.20 -19.82 -0.31
C LYS A 137 12.61 -21.24 -0.20
N THR A 138 13.31 -22.25 -0.71
CA THR A 138 12.78 -23.61 -0.78
C THR A 138 13.23 -24.43 0.43
N ILE A 139 12.35 -24.60 1.42
CA ILE A 139 12.62 -25.44 2.59
C ILE A 139 12.40 -26.91 2.23
N ASN A 140 13.48 -27.70 2.20
CA ASN A 140 13.40 -29.13 1.96
C ASN A 140 13.23 -29.91 3.28
N GLN A 141 12.12 -30.62 3.44
CA GLN A 141 11.80 -31.42 4.63
C GLN A 141 12.25 -32.88 4.53
N SER A 142 13.06 -33.24 3.53
CA SER A 142 13.54 -34.61 3.34
C SER A 142 14.51 -35.03 4.45
N LEU A 143 14.26 -36.18 5.06
CA LEU A 143 15.12 -36.79 6.08
C LEU A 143 16.33 -37.56 5.50
N ARG A 144 16.56 -37.48 4.19
CA ARG A 144 17.74 -38.11 3.58
C ARG A 144 19.01 -37.38 4.07
N PRO A 145 20.07 -38.09 4.50
CA PRO A 145 21.28 -37.46 5.07
C PRO A 145 21.90 -36.37 4.19
N VAL A 146 21.90 -36.56 2.86
CA VAL A 146 22.40 -35.58 1.89
C VAL A 146 21.54 -34.30 1.87
N GLN A 147 20.22 -34.44 2.01
CA GLN A 147 19.29 -33.30 2.03
C GLN A 147 19.34 -32.56 3.37
N ILE A 148 19.52 -33.28 4.48
CA ILE A 148 19.75 -32.67 5.81
C ILE A 148 21.02 -31.82 5.79
N LYS A 149 22.14 -32.33 5.27
CA LYS A 149 23.39 -31.55 5.14
C LYS A 149 23.19 -30.28 4.31
N ARG A 150 22.45 -30.36 3.20
CA ARG A 150 22.10 -29.20 2.38
C ARG A 150 21.22 -28.20 3.13
N GLY A 151 20.21 -28.68 3.86
CA GLY A 151 19.35 -27.85 4.70
C GLY A 151 20.12 -27.12 5.79
N MET A 152 21.04 -27.80 6.48
CA MET A 152 21.93 -27.18 7.47
C MET A 152 22.82 -26.09 6.86
N HIS A 153 23.39 -26.34 5.68
CA HIS A 153 24.18 -25.33 4.98
C HIS A 153 23.34 -24.10 4.59
N SER A 154 22.15 -24.31 4.04
CA SER A 154 21.21 -23.21 3.75
C SER A 154 20.82 -22.44 5.01
N PHE A 155 20.58 -23.14 6.13
CA PHE A 155 20.28 -22.49 7.41
C PHE A 155 21.43 -21.62 7.92
N LEU A 156 22.68 -22.10 7.83
CA LEU A 156 23.85 -21.30 8.23
C LEU A 156 24.00 -20.03 7.39
N ILE A 157 23.71 -20.10 6.09
CA ILE A 157 23.69 -18.91 5.22
C ILE A 157 22.61 -17.93 5.67
N ILE A 158 21.37 -18.41 5.87
CA ILE A 158 20.26 -17.56 6.33
C ILE A 158 20.58 -16.92 7.68
N LYS A 159 21.16 -17.69 8.60
CA LYS A 159 21.56 -17.22 9.92
C LYS A 159 22.58 -16.09 9.81
N GLY A 160 23.65 -16.27 9.02
CA GLY A 160 24.68 -15.24 8.86
C GLY A 160 24.13 -13.96 8.23
N LEU A 161 23.27 -14.09 7.20
CA LEU A 161 22.60 -12.95 6.58
C LEU A 161 21.64 -12.24 7.55
N PHE A 162 20.91 -13.00 8.36
CA PHE A 162 20.03 -12.43 9.37
C PHE A 162 20.82 -11.68 10.44
N GLU A 163 21.91 -12.25 10.96
CA GLU A 163 22.76 -11.60 11.95
C GLU A 163 23.37 -10.28 11.43
N GLU A 164 23.76 -10.24 10.15
CA GLU A 164 24.31 -9.02 9.51
C GLU A 164 23.23 -7.94 9.28
N LEU A 165 22.01 -8.35 8.92
CA LEU A 165 20.91 -7.45 8.54
C LEU A 165 19.95 -7.12 9.70
N GLN A 166 20.06 -7.79 10.85
CA GLN A 166 19.13 -7.66 11.97
C GLN A 166 18.98 -6.20 12.41
N SER A 167 20.09 -5.47 12.52
CA SER A 167 20.09 -4.06 12.92
C SER A 167 19.31 -3.18 11.92
N VAL A 168 19.43 -3.45 10.62
CA VAL A 168 18.68 -2.76 9.56
C VAL A 168 17.20 -3.12 9.63
N ILE A 169 16.86 -4.38 9.84
CA ILE A 169 15.47 -4.85 9.97
C ILE A 169 14.78 -4.18 11.17
N GLU A 170 15.48 -4.11 12.31
CA GLU A 170 14.96 -3.45 13.52
C GLU A 170 14.80 -1.94 13.33
N MET A 171 15.74 -1.28 12.64
CA MET A 171 15.66 0.16 12.38
C MET A 171 14.59 0.54 11.34
N LEU A 172 14.30 -0.34 10.38
CA LEU A 172 13.24 -0.12 9.41
C LEU A 172 11.83 -0.26 10.01
N ASP A 173 11.71 -0.96 11.16
CA ASP A 173 10.46 -1.18 11.88
C ASP A 173 9.29 -1.53 10.94
N LEU A 174 9.56 -2.45 10.00
CA LEU A 174 8.57 -2.83 8.99
C LEU A 174 7.44 -3.61 9.66
N SER A 175 6.21 -3.17 9.45
CA SER A 175 5.05 -3.89 9.99
C SER A 175 4.88 -5.25 9.30
N GLU A 176 4.19 -6.17 9.96
CA GLU A 176 3.89 -7.48 9.38
C GLU A 176 3.06 -7.33 8.07
N ASP A 177 2.17 -6.34 8.03
CA ASP A 177 1.35 -6.01 6.85
C ASP A 177 2.24 -5.50 5.69
N ALA A 178 3.30 -4.75 5.99
CA ALA A 178 4.26 -4.28 5.00
C ALA A 178 5.16 -5.40 4.47
N THR A 179 5.65 -6.23 5.38
CA THR A 179 6.50 -7.36 5.04
C THR A 179 5.76 -8.29 4.07
N LYS A 180 4.46 -8.52 4.31
CA LYS A 180 3.58 -9.25 3.38
C LYS A 180 3.41 -8.54 2.04
N TYR A 181 3.29 -7.21 2.04
CA TYR A 181 3.15 -6.43 0.81
C TYR A 181 4.40 -6.53 -0.08
N TYR A 182 5.60 -6.36 0.50
CA TYR A 182 6.85 -6.41 -0.27
C TYR A 182 7.34 -7.84 -0.58
N ALA A 183 6.91 -8.85 0.18
CA ALA A 183 7.27 -10.26 -0.08
C ALA A 183 6.39 -10.95 -1.15
N GLY A 184 5.30 -10.30 -1.57
CA GLY A 184 4.28 -10.80 -2.50
C GLY A 184 4.66 -10.72 -3.97
#